data_AF-A0AAE0JWD9-F1
#
_entry.id   AF-A0AAE0JWD9-F1
#
_cell.length_a   1.000
_cell.length_b   1.000
_cell.length_c   1.000
_cell.angle_alpha   90.00
_cell.angle_beta   90.00
_cell.angle_gamma   90.00
#
_symmetry.space_group_name_H-M   'P 1'
#
loop_
_entity.id
_entity.type
_entity.pdbx_description
1 polymer ?
#
loop_
_entity_poly.entity_id
_entity_poly.type
_entity_poly.pdbx_seq_one_letter_code
_entity_poly.pdbx_strand_id
1 'polypeptide(L)'
;MAHTSPFSSSNYLVRPGDLPAAANRLTGSLFQSASLLPEHYGSQLDGDAMRVDALYALSELLTFAATLEKQFLNYMTQLIRQESYLPRAAGADFSITNLKHARELLDSHAQGLEENARFLRRQRQWQKSDPRAAAVAAVHNALVDDFAYLLALCRTLSARCLEGVSLVTNDAMPEETRKTKHQGEQTRTLALLAFFYLPLSLRTGLFGMNFRELGLLLTQGAVYYSYVQLSRVWNFVRVYL
;
A
#
# COMPACT_ATOMS: atom_id res chain seq x y z
N MET A 1 -7.49 33.27 -37.53
CA MET A 1 -6.37 34.23 -37.38
C MET A 1 -6.59 34.90 -36.04
N ALA A 2 -5.90 34.52 -34.97
CA ALA A 2 -4.46 34.70 -34.71
C ALA A 2 -4.31 35.72 -33.56
N HIS A 3 -3.81 35.21 -32.43
CA HIS A 3 -2.85 35.86 -31.52
C HIS A 3 -3.32 37.15 -30.79
N THR A 4 -3.06 37.41 -29.50
CA THR A 4 -1.97 37.03 -28.59
C THR A 4 -2.32 37.57 -27.20
N SER A 5 -1.96 36.85 -26.14
CA SER A 5 -1.75 37.42 -24.81
C SER A 5 -0.62 38.45 -24.81
N PRO A 6 -0.58 39.36 -23.83
CA PRO A 6 0.63 39.37 -22.99
C PRO A 6 0.38 39.51 -21.49
N PHE A 7 1.28 38.87 -20.75
CA PHE A 7 1.52 38.92 -19.32
C PHE A 7 1.78 40.34 -18.79
N SER A 8 1.34 40.65 -17.56
CA SER A 8 2.25 41.02 -16.46
C SER A 8 1.54 41.09 -15.09
N SER A 9 1.94 40.16 -14.22
CA SER A 9 2.30 40.35 -12.81
C SER A 9 1.31 40.99 -11.83
N SER A 10 0.69 40.13 -11.00
CA SER A 10 0.74 40.38 -9.56
C SER A 10 0.94 39.07 -8.81
N ASN A 11 2.02 39.04 -8.05
CA ASN A 11 2.52 37.92 -7.27
C ASN A 11 1.51 37.49 -6.19
N TYR A 12 1.07 36.24 -6.23
CA TYR A 12 0.74 35.50 -5.00
C TYR A 12 1.79 34.42 -4.81
N LEU A 13 2.87 34.83 -4.15
CA LEU A 13 3.74 33.93 -3.41
C LEU A 13 2.90 33.27 -2.33
N VAL A 14 2.42 32.05 -2.60
CA VAL A 14 1.84 31.18 -1.58
C VAL A 14 2.95 30.88 -0.58
N ARG A 15 2.79 31.40 0.63
CA ARG A 15 3.69 31.17 1.76
C ARG A 15 3.57 29.71 2.20
N PRO A 16 4.66 29.08 2.68
CA PRO A 16 4.59 27.76 3.30
C PRO A 16 3.84 27.89 4.63
N GLY A 17 2.53 27.74 4.56
CA GLY A 17 1.57 28.04 5.63
C GLY A 17 0.13 27.73 5.23
N ASP A 18 -0.16 27.66 3.92
CA ASP A 18 -1.49 27.32 3.39
C ASP A 18 -1.56 25.85 2.94
N LEU A 19 -1.41 24.93 3.90
CA LEU A 19 -1.94 23.57 3.79
C LEU A 19 -3.15 23.51 4.72
N PRO A 20 -4.33 23.05 4.25
CA PRO A 20 -5.56 23.14 5.03
C PRO A 20 -5.40 22.39 6.35
N ALA A 21 -5.46 23.16 7.44
CA ALA A 21 -5.41 22.75 8.84
C ALA A 21 -6.51 21.75 9.27
N ALA A 22 -7.30 21.23 8.33
CA ALA A 22 -8.33 20.23 8.56
C ALA A 22 -7.74 18.85 8.89
N ALA A 23 -6.55 18.52 8.39
CA ALA A 23 -5.95 17.19 8.58
C ALA A 23 -5.38 16.96 9.99
N ASN A 24 -4.98 18.03 10.70
CA ASN A 24 -4.32 17.93 12.01
C ASN A 24 -5.25 18.16 13.21
N ARG A 25 -6.54 18.46 12.98
CA ARG A 25 -7.54 18.73 14.04
C ARG A 25 -8.31 17.48 14.49
N LEU A 26 -8.29 16.39 13.73
CA LEU A 26 -9.16 15.23 13.95
C LEU A 26 -8.71 14.36 15.14
N THR A 27 -7.41 14.26 15.40
CA THR A 27 -6.86 13.43 16.48
C THR A 27 -6.96 14.07 17.87
N GLY A 28 -6.97 15.41 17.97
CA GLY A 28 -7.21 16.13 19.24
C GLY A 28 -8.69 16.34 19.57
N SER A 29 -9.56 16.32 18.57
CA SER A 29 -11.01 16.60 18.71
C SER A 29 -11.81 15.43 19.29
N LEU A 30 -11.40 14.18 19.06
CA LEU A 30 -12.13 13.00 19.54
C LEU A 30 -12.04 12.83 21.06
N PHE A 31 -10.87 13.08 21.64
CA PHE A 31 -10.69 13.09 23.11
C PHE A 31 -11.47 14.23 23.78
N GLN A 32 -11.54 15.40 23.14
CA GLN A 32 -12.41 16.50 23.59
C GLN A 32 -13.90 16.14 23.51
N SER A 33 -14.33 15.38 22.50
CA SER A 33 -15.74 15.04 22.32
C SER A 33 -16.24 14.03 23.34
N ALA A 34 -15.41 13.05 23.71
CA ALA A 34 -15.77 12.06 24.75
C ALA A 34 -15.79 12.65 26.17
N SER A 35 -14.92 13.62 26.47
CA SER A 35 -14.93 14.30 27.78
C SER A 35 -16.13 15.22 27.99
N LEU A 36 -16.75 15.67 26.90
CA LEU A 36 -17.93 16.55 26.93
C LEU A 36 -19.26 15.77 26.93
N LEU A 37 -19.19 14.45 26.79
CA LEU A 37 -20.36 13.56 26.78
C LEU A 37 -21.22 13.70 28.06
N PRO A 38 -20.64 13.72 29.29
CA PRO A 38 -21.43 13.84 30.51
C PRO A 38 -22.11 15.21 30.65
N GLU A 39 -21.59 16.26 29.99
CA GLU A 39 -22.11 17.62 30.08
C GLU A 39 -23.25 17.88 29.09
N HIS A 40 -23.27 17.19 27.95
CA HIS A 40 -24.23 17.43 26.87
C HIS A 40 -25.23 16.28 26.63
N TYR A 41 -25.05 15.14 27.29
CA TYR A 41 -25.97 14.02 27.17
C TYR A 41 -27.38 14.38 27.64
N GLY A 42 -28.38 14.00 26.85
CA GLY A 42 -29.80 14.23 27.13
C GLY A 42 -30.30 15.62 26.76
N SER A 43 -29.44 16.48 26.19
CA SER A 43 -29.86 17.84 25.78
C SER A 43 -30.78 17.86 24.57
N GLN A 44 -30.74 16.84 23.71
CA GLN A 44 -31.59 16.73 22.52
C GLN A 44 -32.69 15.67 22.67
N LEU A 45 -32.78 15.01 23.83
CA LEU A 45 -33.74 13.96 24.11
C LEU A 45 -34.99 14.50 24.82
N ASP A 46 -36.15 13.95 24.47
CA ASP A 46 -37.38 14.16 25.22
C ASP A 46 -37.38 13.33 26.51
N GLY A 47 -37.36 14.00 27.66
CA GLY A 47 -37.30 13.36 28.98
C GLY A 47 -38.48 12.43 29.29
N ASP A 48 -39.65 12.68 28.70
CA ASP A 48 -40.80 11.77 28.84
C ASP A 48 -40.58 10.48 28.03
N ALA A 49 -40.03 10.58 26.82
CA ALA A 49 -39.73 9.43 25.97
C ALA A 49 -38.56 8.59 26.53
N MET A 50 -37.56 9.23 27.15
CA MET A 50 -36.45 8.54 27.82
C MET A 50 -36.91 7.59 28.94
N ARG A 51 -38.00 7.93 29.64
CA ARG A 51 -38.55 7.10 30.72
C ARG A 51 -39.27 5.86 30.20
N VAL A 52 -39.80 5.93 28.99
CA VAL A 52 -40.57 4.86 28.36
C VAL A 52 -39.65 3.88 27.64
N ASP A 53 -38.57 4.38 27.03
CA ASP A 53 -37.68 3.56 26.22
C ASP A 53 -36.19 3.79 26.54
N ALA A 54 -35.54 2.74 27.07
CA ALA A 54 -34.13 2.75 27.39
C ALA A 54 -33.22 2.90 26.16
N LEU A 55 -33.64 2.40 25.00
CA LEU A 55 -32.88 2.53 23.75
C LEU A 55 -32.96 3.96 23.22
N TYR A 56 -34.09 4.64 23.39
CA TYR A 56 -34.20 6.07 23.11
C TYR A 56 -33.32 6.90 24.04
N ALA A 57 -33.26 6.57 25.34
CA ALA A 57 -32.31 7.22 26.24
C ALA A 57 -30.85 7.06 25.76
N LEU A 58 -30.49 5.87 25.30
CA LEU A 58 -29.14 5.58 24.78
C LEU A 58 -28.90 6.06 23.35
N SER A 59 -29.90 6.62 22.65
CA SER A 59 -29.77 6.88 21.21
C SER A 59 -28.70 7.92 20.90
N GLU A 60 -28.54 8.96 21.72
CA GLU A 60 -27.46 9.94 21.55
C GLU A 60 -26.07 9.30 21.68
N LEU A 61 -25.91 8.37 22.63
CA LEU A 61 -24.64 7.65 22.84
C LEU A 61 -24.34 6.69 21.68
N LEU A 62 -25.37 6.02 21.16
CA LEU A 62 -25.25 5.11 20.02
C LEU A 62 -24.94 5.90 18.74
N THR A 63 -25.56 7.06 18.54
CA THR A 63 -25.24 7.97 17.44
C THR A 63 -23.80 8.48 17.57
N PHE A 64 -23.36 8.87 18.77
CA PHE A 64 -21.98 9.26 19.00
C PHE A 64 -21.01 8.12 18.65
N ALA A 65 -21.27 6.90 19.11
CA ALA A 65 -20.47 5.72 18.76
C ALA A 65 -20.44 5.48 17.24
N ALA A 66 -21.58 5.59 16.56
CA ALA A 66 -21.65 5.49 15.10
C ALA A 66 -20.79 6.58 14.40
N THR A 67 -20.76 7.81 14.93
CA THR A 67 -19.89 8.86 14.38
C THR A 67 -18.41 8.56 14.59
N LEU A 68 -18.02 8.02 15.75
CA LEU A 68 -16.64 7.60 16.00
C LEU A 68 -16.21 6.51 15.03
N GLU A 69 -17.07 5.51 14.82
CA GLU A 69 -16.82 4.45 13.84
C GLU A 69 -16.69 5.01 12.43
N LYS A 70 -17.54 5.97 12.06
CA LYS A 70 -17.41 6.63 10.76
C LYS A 70 -16.07 7.35 10.60
N GLN A 71 -15.58 8.02 11.64
CA GLN A 71 -14.28 8.69 11.61
C GLN A 71 -13.13 7.69 11.50
N PHE A 72 -13.19 6.58 12.24
CA PHE A 72 -12.27 5.46 12.09
C PHE A 72 -12.24 4.94 10.65
N LEU A 73 -13.40 4.69 10.04
CA LEU A 73 -13.48 4.21 8.65
C LEU A 73 -12.98 5.23 7.62
N ASN A 74 -13.16 6.53 7.88
CA ASN A 74 -12.57 7.57 7.04
C ASN A 74 -11.04 7.54 7.11
N TYR A 75 -10.47 7.37 8.31
CA TYR A 75 -9.03 7.18 8.49
C TYR A 75 -8.53 5.92 7.76
N MET A 76 -9.21 4.78 7.93
CA MET A 76 -8.87 3.54 7.22
C MET A 76 -8.94 3.70 5.70
N THR A 77 -9.93 4.44 5.19
CA THR A 77 -10.02 4.75 3.76
C THR A 77 -8.80 5.52 3.27
N GLN A 78 -8.33 6.50 4.05
CA GLN A 78 -7.15 7.28 3.70
C GLN A 78 -5.88 6.43 3.77
N LEU A 79 -5.73 5.60 4.81
CA LEU A 79 -4.61 4.67 4.96
C LEU A 79 -4.52 3.73 3.76
N ILE A 80 -5.62 3.05 3.41
CA ILE A 80 -5.67 2.11 2.27
C ILE A 80 -5.27 2.82 0.98
N ARG A 81 -5.76 4.04 0.75
CA ARG A 81 -5.38 4.83 -0.43
C ARG A 81 -3.88 5.11 -0.42
N GLN A 82 -3.34 5.63 0.67
CA GLN A 82 -1.92 5.96 0.77
C GLN A 82 -1.04 4.75 0.46
N GLU A 83 -1.30 3.63 1.14
CA GLU A 83 -0.52 2.39 0.98
C GLU A 83 -0.63 1.78 -0.41
N SER A 84 -1.79 1.92 -1.06
CA SER A 84 -2.00 1.44 -2.45
C SER A 84 -1.27 2.29 -3.50
N TYR A 85 -0.92 3.55 -3.19
CA TYR A 85 -0.26 4.47 -4.12
C TYR A 85 1.23 4.75 -3.79
N LEU A 86 1.80 4.15 -2.73
CA LEU A 86 3.20 4.39 -2.37
C LEU A 86 4.18 3.95 -3.49
N PRO A 87 5.25 4.74 -3.77
CA PRO A 87 6.24 4.41 -4.79
C PRO A 87 6.97 3.08 -4.49
N ARG A 88 6.89 2.14 -5.46
CA ARG A 88 7.27 0.71 -5.39
C ARG A 88 8.69 0.36 -4.95
N ALA A 89 9.66 1.28 -5.05
CA ALA A 89 11.07 0.90 -5.09
C ALA A 89 11.71 0.54 -3.73
N ALA A 90 11.07 0.82 -2.58
CA ALA A 90 11.71 0.62 -1.26
C ALA A 90 10.79 0.16 -0.11
N GLY A 91 9.50 -0.07 -0.33
CA GLY A 91 8.54 -0.28 0.78
C GLY A 91 7.37 -1.23 0.52
N ALA A 92 7.43 -2.07 -0.52
CA ALA A 92 6.32 -2.96 -0.88
C ALA A 92 5.92 -3.91 0.27
N ASP A 93 6.89 -4.49 0.97
CA ASP A 93 6.63 -5.40 2.10
C ASP A 93 5.95 -4.70 3.28
N PHE A 94 6.33 -3.44 3.54
CA PHE A 94 5.72 -2.61 4.58
C PHE A 94 4.27 -2.25 4.22
N SER A 95 4.02 -1.85 2.97
CA SER A 95 2.66 -1.57 2.47
C SER A 95 1.76 -2.80 2.52
N ILE A 96 2.25 -3.98 2.11
CA ILE A 96 1.50 -5.23 2.21
C ILE A 96 1.17 -5.54 3.67
N THR A 97 2.12 -5.35 4.58
CA THR A 97 1.92 -5.59 6.03
C THR A 97 0.87 -4.64 6.60
N ASN A 98 0.94 -3.35 6.26
CA ASN A 98 -0.04 -2.35 6.69
C ASN A 98 -1.44 -2.65 6.15
N LEU A 99 -1.57 -3.04 4.88
CA LEU A 99 -2.85 -3.41 4.28
C LEU A 99 -3.45 -4.68 4.91
N LYS A 100 -2.62 -5.66 5.25
CA LYS A 100 -3.07 -6.86 5.98
C LYS A 100 -3.55 -6.51 7.39
N HIS A 101 -2.78 -5.71 8.11
CA HIS A 101 -3.17 -5.28 9.46
C HIS A 101 -4.45 -4.42 9.43
N ALA A 102 -4.55 -3.51 8.46
CA ALA A 102 -5.74 -2.69 8.24
C ALA A 102 -6.98 -3.56 7.99
N ARG A 103 -6.82 -4.64 7.22
CA ARG A 103 -7.90 -5.60 6.98
C ARG A 103 -8.32 -6.30 8.28
N GLU A 104 -7.38 -6.79 9.08
CA GLU A 104 -7.69 -7.47 10.35
C GLU A 104 -8.49 -6.56 11.30
N LEU A 105 -8.10 -5.28 11.39
CA LEU A 105 -8.84 -4.28 12.16
C LEU A 105 -10.24 -4.06 11.59
N LEU A 106 -10.39 -3.92 10.27
CA LEU A 106 -11.69 -3.74 9.62
C LEU A 106 -12.61 -4.96 9.81
N ASP A 107 -12.07 -6.18 9.73
CA ASP A 107 -12.83 -7.42 9.92
C ASP A 107 -13.30 -7.56 11.38
N SER A 108 -12.47 -7.19 12.35
CA SER A 108 -12.83 -7.14 13.78
C SER A 108 -13.95 -6.12 14.04
N HIS A 109 -13.81 -4.89 13.55
CA HIS A 109 -14.86 -3.87 13.69
C HIS A 109 -16.15 -4.27 12.94
N ALA A 110 -16.05 -4.93 11.78
CA ALA A 110 -17.21 -5.45 11.08
C ALA A 110 -17.98 -6.49 11.92
N GLN A 111 -17.29 -7.38 12.63
CA GLN A 111 -17.95 -8.32 13.53
C GLN A 111 -18.70 -7.60 14.66
N GLY A 112 -18.05 -6.63 15.32
CA GLY A 112 -18.68 -5.83 16.37
C GLY A 112 -19.91 -5.04 15.89
N LEU A 113 -19.80 -4.39 14.72
CA LEU A 113 -20.92 -3.69 14.08
C LEU A 113 -22.07 -4.63 13.71
N GLU A 114 -21.77 -5.86 13.27
CA GLU A 114 -22.77 -6.86 12.97
C GLU A 114 -23.52 -7.32 14.23
N GLU A 115 -22.81 -7.55 15.33
CA GLU A 115 -23.41 -7.88 16.62
C GLU A 115 -24.30 -6.75 17.14
N ASN A 116 -23.83 -5.50 17.05
CA ASN A 116 -24.58 -4.30 17.42
C ASN A 116 -25.84 -4.13 16.57
N ALA A 117 -25.74 -4.26 15.24
CA ALA A 117 -26.89 -4.17 14.34
C ALA A 117 -27.92 -5.29 14.63
N ARG A 118 -27.46 -6.51 14.94
CA ARG A 118 -28.34 -7.62 15.37
C ARG A 118 -29.03 -7.32 16.70
N PHE A 119 -28.32 -6.73 17.67
CA PHE A 119 -28.91 -6.31 18.94
C PHE A 119 -30.01 -5.27 18.73
N LEU A 120 -29.72 -4.20 17.98
CA LEU A 120 -30.69 -3.14 17.69
C LEU A 120 -31.94 -3.68 16.97
N ARG A 121 -31.77 -4.57 15.98
CA ARG A 121 -32.91 -5.18 15.27
C ARG A 121 -33.81 -6.02 16.16
N ARG A 122 -33.25 -6.72 17.15
CA ARG A 122 -34.04 -7.55 18.08
C ARG A 122 -34.89 -6.72 19.05
N GLN A 123 -34.37 -5.59 19.50
CA GLN A 123 -35.04 -4.67 20.43
C GLN A 123 -36.34 -4.06 19.88
N ARG A 124 -36.48 -3.91 18.55
CA ARG A 124 -37.70 -3.39 17.90
C ARG A 124 -38.98 -4.15 18.27
N GLN A 125 -38.85 -5.40 18.70
CA GLN A 125 -40.00 -6.25 19.04
C GLN A 125 -40.71 -5.84 20.35
N TRP A 126 -40.17 -4.91 21.13
CA TRP A 126 -40.69 -4.53 22.45
C TRP A 126 -41.50 -3.23 22.50
N GLN A 127 -41.54 -2.44 21.42
CA GLN A 127 -42.29 -1.17 21.40
C GLN A 127 -43.75 -1.38 20.97
N LYS A 128 -44.70 -1.11 21.88
CA LYS A 128 -46.16 -1.15 21.60
C LYS A 128 -46.74 0.25 21.40
N SER A 129 -47.37 0.45 20.25
CA SER A 129 -48.57 1.27 19.97
C SER A 129 -48.85 2.52 20.84
N ASP A 130 -47.90 3.47 20.89
CA ASP A 130 -48.15 4.85 21.34
C ASP A 130 -47.85 5.80 20.15
N PRO A 131 -48.63 6.87 19.88
CA PRO A 131 -48.24 7.92 18.94
C PRO A 131 -46.84 8.52 19.19
N ARG A 132 -46.35 8.60 20.45
CA ARG A 132 -44.95 8.96 20.75
C ARG A 132 -43.94 7.86 20.38
N ALA A 133 -44.39 6.61 20.26
CA ALA A 133 -43.58 5.51 19.74
C ALA A 133 -43.22 5.69 18.27
N ALA A 134 -43.93 6.53 17.50
CA ALA A 134 -43.56 6.82 16.11
C ALA A 134 -42.22 7.57 16.00
N ALA A 135 -41.99 8.57 16.86
CA ALA A 135 -40.73 9.32 16.90
C ALA A 135 -39.57 8.43 17.40
N VAL A 136 -39.82 7.64 18.45
CA VAL A 136 -38.85 6.67 18.98
C VAL A 136 -38.51 5.60 17.94
N ALA A 137 -39.51 5.08 17.23
CA ALA A 137 -39.30 4.11 16.16
C ALA A 137 -38.50 4.71 14.98
N ALA A 138 -38.70 6.00 14.66
CA ALA A 138 -37.92 6.67 13.63
C ALA A 138 -36.43 6.75 14.01
N VAL A 139 -36.12 7.14 15.26
CA VAL A 139 -34.74 7.17 15.76
C VAL A 139 -34.13 5.77 15.80
N HIS A 140 -34.89 4.76 16.23
CA HIS A 140 -34.44 3.37 16.22
C HIS A 140 -34.10 2.88 14.81
N ASN A 141 -34.98 3.12 13.83
CA ASN A 141 -34.74 2.71 12.44
C ASN A 141 -33.51 3.42 11.86
N ALA A 142 -33.35 4.73 12.13
CA ALA A 142 -32.18 5.48 11.71
C ALA A 142 -30.88 4.87 12.27
N LEU A 143 -30.85 4.50 13.56
CA LEU A 143 -29.71 3.82 14.16
C LEU A 143 -29.45 2.46 13.51
N VAL A 144 -30.48 1.66 13.25
CA VAL A 144 -30.30 0.35 12.58
C VAL A 144 -29.70 0.54 11.19
N ASP A 145 -30.16 1.54 10.45
CA ASP A 145 -29.68 1.85 9.10
C ASP A 145 -28.24 2.37 9.14
N ASP A 146 -27.89 3.24 10.10
CA ASP A 146 -26.54 3.75 10.28
C ASP A 146 -25.53 2.63 10.56
N PHE A 147 -25.82 1.75 11.52
CA PHE A 147 -24.94 0.61 11.84
C PHE A 147 -24.86 -0.38 10.67
N ALA A 148 -25.94 -0.58 9.92
CA ALA A 148 -25.93 -1.42 8.72
C ALA A 148 -25.07 -0.81 7.60
N TYR A 149 -25.15 0.51 7.41
CA TYR A 149 -24.32 1.24 6.46
C TYR A 149 -22.83 1.15 6.84
N LEU A 150 -22.49 1.36 8.11
CA LEU A 150 -21.11 1.26 8.60
C LEU A 150 -20.55 -0.15 8.39
N LEU A 151 -21.34 -1.20 8.66
CA LEU A 151 -20.96 -2.59 8.40
C LEU A 151 -20.66 -2.84 6.92
N ALA A 152 -21.52 -2.35 6.02
CA ALA A 152 -21.32 -2.49 4.58
C ALA A 152 -20.04 -1.76 4.12
N LEU A 153 -19.76 -0.60 4.71
CA LEU A 153 -18.54 0.16 4.43
C LEU A 153 -17.29 -0.58 4.92
N CYS A 154 -17.29 -1.15 6.13
CA CYS A 154 -16.18 -1.97 6.62
C CYS A 154 -15.86 -3.12 5.67
N ARG A 155 -16.88 -3.88 5.25
CA ARG A 155 -16.72 -5.01 4.33
C ARG A 155 -16.15 -4.57 2.98
N THR A 156 -16.62 -3.42 2.47
CA THR A 156 -16.09 -2.85 1.22
C THR A 156 -14.63 -2.44 1.36
N LEU A 157 -14.23 -1.81 2.47
CA LEU A 157 -12.85 -1.43 2.72
C LEU A 157 -11.94 -2.65 2.92
N SER A 158 -12.42 -3.69 3.62
CA SER A 158 -11.71 -4.96 3.78
C SER A 158 -11.43 -5.63 2.42
N ALA A 159 -12.42 -5.65 1.52
CA ALA A 159 -12.23 -6.13 0.15
C ALA A 159 -11.19 -5.30 -0.63
N ARG A 160 -11.19 -3.97 -0.49
CA ARG A 160 -10.19 -3.10 -1.11
C ARG A 160 -8.78 -3.35 -0.59
N CYS A 161 -8.60 -3.72 0.68
CA CYS A 161 -7.28 -4.13 1.18
C CYS A 161 -6.76 -5.36 0.42
N LEU A 162 -7.62 -6.33 0.12
CA LEU A 162 -7.23 -7.53 -0.64
C LEU A 162 -6.83 -7.20 -2.07
N GLU A 163 -7.60 -6.34 -2.73
CA GLU A 163 -7.27 -5.84 -4.07
C GLU A 163 -5.93 -5.07 -4.06
N GLY A 164 -5.72 -4.21 -3.06
CA GLY A 164 -4.47 -3.47 -2.87
C GLY A 164 -3.27 -4.38 -2.67
N VAL A 165 -3.38 -5.41 -1.83
CA VAL A 165 -2.31 -6.41 -1.66
C VAL A 165 -2.00 -7.11 -2.97
N SER A 166 -3.03 -7.58 -3.70
CA SER A 166 -2.81 -8.24 -5.00
C SER A 166 -2.14 -7.32 -6.01
N LEU A 167 -2.50 -6.03 -6.04
CA LEU A 167 -1.90 -5.04 -6.93
C LEU A 167 -0.42 -4.83 -6.57
N VAL A 168 -0.11 -4.58 -5.30
CA VAL A 168 1.27 -4.39 -4.83
C VAL A 168 2.13 -5.63 -5.12
N THR A 169 1.61 -6.85 -4.90
CA THR A 169 2.33 -8.09 -5.18
C THR A 169 2.57 -8.33 -6.67
N ASN A 170 1.53 -8.18 -7.52
CA ASN A 170 1.65 -8.36 -8.98
C ASN A 170 2.66 -7.41 -9.60
N ASP A 171 2.81 -6.23 -9.00
CA ASP A 171 3.71 -5.19 -9.47
C ASP A 171 5.13 -5.25 -8.90
N ALA A 172 5.37 -6.02 -7.82
CA ALA A 172 6.70 -6.28 -7.29
C ALA A 172 7.45 -7.36 -8.10
N MET A 173 6.73 -8.34 -8.67
CA MET A 173 7.31 -9.47 -9.43
C MET A 173 8.11 -9.06 -10.69
N PRO A 174 7.74 -8.00 -11.45
CA PRO A 174 8.55 -7.50 -12.57
C PRO A 174 9.88 -6.84 -12.15
N GLU A 175 9.98 -6.28 -10.94
CA GLU A 175 11.20 -5.63 -10.45
C GLU A 175 12.28 -6.63 -10.01
N GLU A 176 11.89 -7.73 -9.36
CA GLU A 176 12.82 -8.83 -9.08
C GLU A 176 13.43 -9.39 -10.38
N THR A 177 12.60 -9.57 -11.40
CA THR A 177 13.04 -10.05 -12.72
C THR A 177 14.07 -9.09 -13.34
N ARG A 178 13.90 -7.77 -13.15
CA ARG A 178 14.85 -6.75 -13.61
C ARG A 178 16.15 -6.73 -12.80
N LYS A 179 16.09 -6.92 -11.48
CA LYS A 179 17.30 -7.04 -10.63
C LYS A 179 18.15 -8.25 -11.01
N THR A 180 17.53 -9.40 -11.31
CA THR A 180 18.26 -10.57 -11.84
C THR A 180 18.84 -10.35 -13.25
N LYS A 181 18.20 -9.52 -14.10
CA LYS A 181 18.77 -9.15 -15.41
C LYS A 181 20.01 -8.28 -15.25
N HIS A 182 20.04 -7.39 -14.26
CA HIS A 182 21.21 -6.53 -14.01
C HIS A 182 22.40 -7.30 -13.40
N GLN A 183 22.14 -8.36 -12.62
CA GLN A 183 23.18 -9.30 -12.18
C GLN A 183 23.71 -10.18 -13.33
N GLY A 184 22.88 -10.47 -14.34
CA GLY A 184 23.30 -11.11 -15.59
C GLY A 184 24.29 -10.26 -16.41
N GLU A 185 24.19 -8.93 -16.34
CA GLU A 185 25.10 -8.02 -17.04
C GLU A 185 26.49 -7.97 -16.39
N GLN A 186 26.57 -7.98 -15.05
CA GLN A 186 27.86 -8.00 -14.33
C GLN A 186 28.62 -9.32 -14.50
N THR A 187 27.91 -10.45 -14.52
CA THR A 187 28.50 -11.78 -14.77
C THR A 187 29.03 -11.92 -16.20
N ARG A 188 28.41 -11.25 -17.19
CA ARG A 188 28.88 -11.22 -18.57
C ARG A 188 30.24 -10.53 -18.72
N THR A 189 30.45 -9.41 -18.03
CA THR A 189 31.71 -8.66 -18.08
C THR A 189 32.85 -9.45 -17.44
N LEU A 190 32.57 -10.13 -16.32
CA LEU A 190 33.55 -10.99 -15.63
C LEU A 190 33.92 -12.22 -16.48
N ALA A 191 32.94 -12.84 -17.14
CA ALA A 191 33.16 -13.98 -18.04
C ALA A 191 33.95 -13.59 -19.30
N LEU A 192 33.65 -12.44 -19.90
CA LEU A 192 34.42 -11.90 -21.04
C LEU A 192 35.86 -11.59 -20.64
N LEU A 193 36.06 -10.95 -19.48
CA LEU A 193 37.40 -10.65 -18.98
C LEU A 193 38.18 -11.94 -18.73
N ALA A 194 37.57 -12.95 -18.09
CA ALA A 194 38.18 -14.25 -17.87
C ALA A 194 38.54 -14.94 -19.20
N PHE A 195 37.66 -14.91 -20.20
CA PHE A 195 37.90 -15.50 -21.52
C PHE A 195 39.12 -14.91 -22.24
N PHE A 196 39.36 -13.59 -22.14
CA PHE A 196 40.56 -12.97 -22.71
C PHE A 196 41.80 -13.18 -21.85
N TYR A 197 41.67 -13.09 -20.52
CA TYR A 197 42.80 -13.09 -19.62
C TYR A 197 43.41 -14.48 -19.41
N LEU A 198 42.60 -15.55 -19.43
CA LEU A 198 43.06 -16.95 -19.27
C LEU A 198 44.04 -17.40 -20.38
N PRO A 199 43.76 -17.23 -21.67
CA PRO A 199 44.70 -17.57 -22.74
C PRO A 199 45.90 -16.63 -22.81
N LEU A 200 45.74 -15.36 -22.40
CA LEU A 200 46.84 -14.39 -22.33
C LEU A 200 47.81 -14.71 -21.19
N SER A 201 47.29 -15.02 -20.00
CA SER A 201 48.09 -15.39 -18.83
C SER A 201 48.83 -16.72 -19.02
N LEU A 202 48.23 -17.67 -19.75
CA LEU A 202 48.93 -18.91 -20.15
C LEU A 202 50.11 -18.60 -21.09
N ARG A 203 49.90 -17.74 -22.10
CA ARG A 203 50.96 -17.35 -23.03
C ARG A 203 52.06 -16.57 -22.31
N THR A 204 51.71 -15.57 -21.52
CA THR A 204 52.70 -14.79 -20.78
C THR A 204 53.39 -15.60 -19.68
N GLY A 205 52.73 -16.61 -19.10
CA GLY A 205 53.35 -17.56 -18.17
C GLY A 205 54.35 -18.48 -18.86
N LEU A 206 53.98 -19.08 -19.99
CA LEU A 206 54.88 -19.92 -20.80
C LEU A 206 56.10 -19.16 -21.31
N PHE A 207 55.94 -17.89 -21.70
CA PHE A 207 57.03 -17.06 -22.23
C PHE A 207 57.73 -16.19 -21.17
N GLY A 208 57.16 -16.03 -19.97
CA GLY A 208 57.66 -15.16 -18.90
C GLY A 208 58.42 -15.89 -17.80
N MET A 209 58.39 -17.21 -17.78
CA MET A 209 59.28 -18.02 -16.94
C MET A 209 60.69 -18.02 -17.54
N ASN A 210 61.72 -17.85 -16.71
CA ASN A 210 63.13 -17.89 -17.10
C ASN A 210 63.54 -19.31 -17.53
N PHE A 211 63.12 -19.74 -18.71
CA PHE A 211 63.45 -21.06 -19.24
C PHE A 211 64.81 -21.04 -19.90
N ARG A 212 65.84 -21.41 -19.14
CA ARG A 212 67.12 -21.86 -19.70
C ARG A 212 67.01 -23.22 -20.44
N GLU A 213 65.85 -23.87 -20.45
CA GLU A 213 65.69 -25.28 -20.87
C GLU A 213 64.70 -25.53 -22.05
N LEU A 214 63.96 -24.53 -22.55
CA LEU A 214 62.98 -24.72 -23.65
C LEU A 214 63.51 -24.49 -25.08
N GLY A 215 64.80 -24.12 -25.21
CA GLY A 215 65.43 -23.78 -26.50
C GLY A 215 65.60 -24.95 -27.49
N LEU A 216 65.34 -26.20 -27.07
CA LEU A 216 65.60 -27.40 -27.89
C LEU A 216 64.34 -28.07 -28.46
N LEU A 217 63.13 -27.76 -27.98
CA LEU A 217 61.91 -28.49 -28.37
C LEU A 217 60.92 -27.69 -29.23
N LEU A 218 61.08 -26.38 -29.36
CA LEU A 218 60.16 -25.51 -30.10
C LEU A 218 60.56 -25.22 -31.56
N THR A 219 61.67 -25.76 -32.04
CA THR A 219 62.15 -25.53 -33.43
C THR A 219 61.44 -26.37 -34.49
N GLN A 220 60.54 -27.32 -34.13
CA GLN A 220 59.81 -28.12 -35.13
C GLN A 220 58.27 -28.06 -35.10
N GLY A 221 57.63 -27.42 -34.10
CA GLY A 221 56.15 -27.50 -33.97
C GLY A 221 55.36 -26.19 -34.07
N ALA A 222 56.00 -25.03 -33.92
CA ALA A 222 55.27 -23.81 -33.54
C ALA A 222 54.63 -23.03 -34.69
N VAL A 223 54.96 -23.33 -35.96
CA VAL A 223 54.46 -22.55 -37.11
C VAL A 223 53.10 -23.06 -37.62
N TYR A 224 52.70 -24.30 -37.31
CA TYR A 224 51.47 -24.89 -37.85
C TYR A 224 50.21 -24.65 -36.99
N TYR A 225 50.37 -24.44 -35.68
CA TYR A 225 49.23 -24.37 -34.76
C TYR A 225 48.57 -22.99 -34.66
N SER A 226 49.19 -21.92 -35.14
CA SER A 226 48.65 -20.55 -35.06
C SER A 226 47.53 -20.29 -36.08
N TYR A 227 47.58 -20.88 -37.28
CA TYR A 227 46.56 -20.69 -38.32
C TYR A 227 45.27 -21.50 -38.08
N VAL A 228 45.36 -22.67 -37.44
CA VAL A 228 44.20 -23.55 -37.21
C VAL A 228 43.32 -23.06 -36.05
N GLN A 229 43.89 -22.36 -35.06
CA GLN A 229 43.11 -21.82 -33.94
C GLN A 229 42.36 -20.53 -34.30
N LEU A 230 42.93 -19.65 -35.14
CA LEU A 230 42.27 -18.42 -35.58
C LEU A 230 41.03 -18.68 -36.46
N SER A 231 41.06 -19.71 -37.31
CA SER A 231 39.92 -20.08 -38.17
C SER A 231 38.76 -20.73 -37.39
N ARG A 232 39.04 -21.43 -36.28
CA ARG A 232 38.02 -22.02 -35.41
C ARG A 232 37.33 -20.98 -34.52
N VAL A 233 38.08 -20.00 -34.02
CA VAL A 233 37.51 -18.88 -33.24
C VAL A 233 36.64 -17.97 -34.13
N TRP A 234 37.05 -17.70 -35.38
CA TRP A 234 36.25 -16.90 -36.32
C TRP A 234 34.93 -17.57 -36.73
N ASN A 235 34.92 -18.88 -36.94
CA ASN A 235 33.69 -19.62 -37.25
C ASN A 235 32.74 -19.72 -36.04
N PHE A 236 33.25 -19.76 -34.81
CA PHE A 236 32.41 -19.79 -33.62
C PHE A 236 31.73 -18.44 -33.35
N VAL A 237 32.43 -17.32 -33.61
CA VAL A 237 31.87 -15.97 -33.50
C VAL A 237 30.77 -15.70 -34.55
N ARG A 238 30.85 -16.30 -35.73
CA ARG A 238 29.83 -16.15 -36.79
C ARG A 238 28.53 -16.94 -36.52
N VAL A 239 28.54 -17.91 -35.61
CA VAL A 239 27.39 -18.80 -35.34
C VAL A 239 26.59 -18.36 -34.11
N TYR A 240 27.17 -17.53 -33.22
CA TYR A 240 26.58 -17.16 -31.93
C TYR A 240 26.39 -15.65 -31.72
N LEU A 241 26.59 -14.83 -32.76
CA LEU A 241 26.27 -13.40 -32.85
C LEU A 241 25.40 -13.18 -34.10
#